data_AF-A0A7S0FX81-F1
#
_entry.id   AF-A0A7S0FX81-F1
#
_cell.length_a   1.000
_cell.length_b   1.000
_cell.length_c   1.000
_cell.angle_alpha   90.00
_cell.angle_beta   90.00
_cell.angle_gamma   90.00
#
_symmetry.space_group_name_H-M   'P 1'
#
loop_
_entity.id
_entity.type
_entity.pdbx_description
1 polymer ?
#
loop_
_entity_poly.entity_id
_entity_poly.type
_entity_poly.pdbx_seq_one_letter_code
_entity_poly.pdbx_strand_id
1 'polypeptide(L)'
;EAGADNLVVLLRTCSALEELNLESTDLQPAAFRRLAEGLQDGGAAPQRLRCLILGGNDSLLAEEAGADNLVVLLRTCSALEELNLESTDLQPAAFRRLAEGLQDGGAAPQRLRCLILGGNDSLLAEEAGADNL
;
A
#
# COMPACT_ATOMS: atom_id res chain seq x y z
N GLU A 1 -4.87 -2.63 -17.05
CA GLU A 1 -6.06 -3.09 -16.29
C GLU A 1 -6.14 -4.61 -16.14
N ALA A 2 -6.14 -5.41 -17.22
CA ALA A 2 -6.25 -6.88 -17.12
C ALA A 2 -5.24 -7.56 -16.16
N GLY A 3 -4.03 -7.02 -16.02
CA GLY A 3 -3.02 -7.57 -15.10
C GLY A 3 -3.42 -7.49 -13.62
N ALA A 4 -3.97 -6.35 -13.18
CA ALA A 4 -4.40 -6.15 -11.80
C ALA A 4 -5.61 -7.03 -11.47
N ASP A 5 -6.57 -7.14 -12.38
CA ASP A 5 -7.76 -7.98 -12.20
C ASP A 5 -7.37 -9.47 -12.11
N ASN A 6 -6.44 -9.92 -12.96
CA ASN A 6 -5.92 -11.30 -12.90
C ASN A 6 -5.18 -11.57 -11.60
N LEU A 7 -4.41 -10.60 -11.09
CA LEU A 7 -3.75 -10.70 -9.79
C LEU A 7 -4.77 -10.82 -8.66
N VAL A 8 -5.85 -10.04 -8.67
CA VAL A 8 -6.95 -10.17 -7.68
C VAL A 8 -7.53 -11.58 -7.70
N VAL A 9 -7.80 -12.14 -8.88
CA VAL A 9 -8.30 -13.52 -9.00
C VAL A 9 -7.31 -14.52 -8.39
N LEU A 10 -6.02 -14.40 -8.73
CA LEU A 10 -4.98 -15.27 -8.20
C LEU A 10 -4.91 -15.19 -6.67
N LEU A 11 -4.82 -13.97 -6.12
CA LEU A 11 -4.73 -13.74 -4.67
C LEU A 11 -5.94 -14.31 -3.94
N ARG A 12 -7.16 -14.18 -4.48
CA ARG A 12 -8.36 -14.77 -3.85
C ARG A 12 -8.32 -16.30 -3.78
N THR A 13 -7.61 -16.95 -4.71
CA THR A 13 -7.49 -18.43 -4.75
C THR A 13 -6.32 -18.97 -3.92
N CYS A 14 -5.26 -18.19 -3.73
CA CYS A 14 -4.07 -18.59 -2.98
C CYS A 14 -4.25 -18.40 -1.46
N SER A 15 -5.12 -19.20 -0.85
CA SER A 15 -5.50 -19.08 0.57
C SER A 15 -4.36 -19.29 1.57
N ALA A 16 -3.19 -19.78 1.15
CA ALA A 16 -2.01 -19.99 1.97
C ALA A 16 -0.89 -18.96 1.70
N LEU A 17 -1.15 -17.93 0.88
CA LEU A 17 -0.15 -16.92 0.56
C LEU A 17 0.20 -16.08 1.80
N GLU A 18 1.49 -16.01 2.14
CA GLU A 18 2.00 -15.21 3.26
C GLU A 18 2.92 -14.06 2.80
N GLU A 19 3.37 -14.07 1.55
CA GLU A 19 4.24 -13.05 0.97
C GLU A 19 3.76 -12.67 -0.44
N LEU A 20 3.66 -11.37 -0.69
CA LEU A 20 3.34 -10.79 -1.99
C LEU A 20 4.41 -9.76 -2.33
N ASN A 21 5.21 -10.08 -3.35
CA ASN A 21 6.22 -9.19 -3.88
C ASN A 21 5.79 -8.65 -5.26
N LEU A 22 5.57 -7.35 -5.34
CA LEU A 22 5.24 -6.58 -6.54
C LEU A 22 6.32 -5.55 -6.87
N GLU A 23 7.54 -5.76 -6.38
CA GLU A 23 8.69 -4.88 -6.62
C GLU A 23 8.93 -4.65 -8.11
N SER A 24 9.09 -3.38 -8.49
CA SER A 24 9.41 -2.97 -9.87
C SER A 24 8.50 -3.60 -10.93
N THR A 25 7.20 -3.65 -10.66
CA THR A 25 6.19 -4.19 -11.59
C THR A 25 5.52 -3.11 -12.44
N ASP A 26 6.00 -1.86 -12.36
CA ASP A 26 5.34 -0.68 -12.94
C ASP A 26 3.88 -0.56 -12.45
N LEU A 27 3.68 -0.85 -11.16
CA LEU A 27 2.37 -0.80 -10.52
C LEU A 27 1.92 0.66 -10.39
N GLN A 28 1.20 1.13 -11.40
CA GLN A 28 0.65 2.48 -11.44
C GLN A 28 -0.53 2.66 -10.48
N PRO A 29 -0.82 3.90 -10.00
CA PRO A 29 -1.89 4.17 -9.03
C PRO A 29 -3.27 3.62 -9.43
N ALA A 30 -3.62 3.67 -10.73
CA ALA A 30 -4.89 3.13 -11.23
C ALA A 30 -4.98 1.60 -11.11
N ALA A 31 -3.88 0.89 -11.37
CA ALA A 31 -3.82 -0.57 -11.22
C ALA A 31 -3.83 -0.96 -9.74
N PHE A 32 -3.13 -0.19 -8.89
CA PHE A 32 -3.12 -0.40 -7.45
C PHE A 32 -4.50 -0.18 -6.82
N ARG A 33 -5.24 0.85 -7.26
CA ARG A 33 -6.64 1.05 -6.87
C ARG A 33 -7.49 -0.19 -7.12
N ARG A 34 -7.42 -0.77 -8.33
CA ARG A 34 -8.14 -2.00 -8.67
C ARG A 34 -7.76 -3.17 -7.78
N LEU A 35 -6.48 -3.30 -7.46
CA LEU A 35 -5.98 -4.32 -6.54
C LEU A 35 -6.57 -4.13 -5.13
N ALA A 36 -6.55 -2.89 -4.61
CA ALA A 36 -7.08 -2.56 -3.29
C ALA A 36 -8.60 -2.82 -3.20
N GLU A 37 -9.38 -2.31 -4.15
CA GLU A 37 -10.83 -2.54 -4.25
C GLU A 37 -11.13 -4.04 -4.38
N GLY A 38 -10.40 -4.75 -5.24
CA GLY A 38 -10.57 -6.18 -5.47
C GLY A 38 -10.25 -7.06 -4.26
N LEU A 39 -9.32 -6.66 -3.40
CA LEU A 39 -9.02 -7.42 -2.16
C LEU A 39 -9.96 -7.06 -1.00
N GLN A 40 -10.58 -5.87 -1.04
CA GLN A 40 -11.63 -5.49 -0.09
C GLN A 40 -12.90 -6.34 -0.21
N ASP A 41 -13.28 -6.71 -1.45
CA ASP A 41 -14.52 -7.43 -1.76
C ASP A 41 -14.52 -8.94 -1.45
N GLY A 42 -13.56 -9.42 -0.65
CA GLY A 42 -13.53 -10.77 -0.11
C GLY A 42 -12.50 -11.70 -0.74
N GLY A 43 -11.77 -12.40 0.12
CA GLY A 43 -10.71 -13.36 -0.20
C GLY A 43 -9.95 -13.74 1.07
N ALA A 44 -9.44 -14.97 1.17
CA ALA A 44 -8.74 -15.44 2.37
C ALA A 44 -7.26 -15.00 2.42
N ALA A 45 -6.63 -14.74 1.26
CA ALA A 45 -5.21 -14.42 1.19
C ALA A 45 -4.79 -13.13 1.94
N PRO A 46 -5.54 -12.00 1.89
CA PRO A 46 -5.18 -10.81 2.65
C PRO A 46 -5.04 -11.07 4.15
N GLN A 47 -5.84 -11.98 4.71
CA GLN A 47 -5.81 -12.29 6.15
C GLN A 47 -4.57 -13.06 6.61
N ARG A 48 -3.84 -13.70 5.68
CA ARG A 48 -2.62 -14.46 5.98
C ARG A 48 -1.36 -13.76 5.50
N LEU A 49 -1.50 -12.70 4.72
CA LEU A 49 -0.37 -11.97 4.19
C LEU A 49 0.43 -11.34 5.33
N ARG A 50 1.69 -11.74 5.45
CA ARG A 50 2.65 -11.28 6.48
C ARG A 50 3.68 -10.33 5.91
N CYS A 51 3.99 -10.44 4.63
CA CYS A 51 4.93 -9.55 3.94
C CYS A 51 4.32 -9.01 2.63
N LEU A 52 4.38 -7.69 2.46
CA LEU A 52 3.96 -6.99 1.26
C LEU A 52 5.10 -6.07 0.79
N ILE A 53 5.57 -6.31 -0.43
CA ILE A 53 6.66 -5.54 -1.05
C ILE A 53 6.09 -4.81 -2.25
N LEU A 54 6.08 -3.48 -2.18
CA LEU A 54 5.63 -2.58 -3.25
C LEU A 54 6.78 -1.71 -3.78
N GLY A 55 8.03 -2.00 -3.39
CA GLY A 55 9.16 -1.14 -3.67
C GLY A 55 9.47 -0.97 -5.17
N GLY A 56 10.15 0.11 -5.54
CA GLY A 56 10.57 0.38 -6.91
C GLY A 56 9.41 0.54 -7.90
N ASN A 57 8.22 0.87 -7.41
CA ASN A 57 7.09 1.30 -8.21
C ASN A 57 6.98 2.82 -8.10
N ASP A 58 7.79 3.51 -8.90
CA ASP A 58 7.83 4.96 -8.94
C ASP A 58 6.42 5.53 -9.19
N SER A 59 6.13 6.71 -8.65
CA SER A 59 4.83 7.38 -8.64
C SER A 59 3.66 6.70 -7.90
N LEU A 60 3.80 5.46 -7.42
CA LEU A 60 2.72 4.71 -6.77
C LEU A 60 2.08 5.50 -5.61
N LEU A 61 2.91 6.19 -4.82
CA LEU A 61 2.51 6.98 -3.65
C LEU A 61 2.88 8.46 -3.79
N ALA A 62 3.05 8.95 -5.02
CA ALA A 62 3.30 10.36 -5.31
C ALA A 62 2.14 11.28 -4.88
N GLU A 63 0.92 10.75 -4.87
CA GLU A 63 -0.31 11.47 -4.54
C GLU A 63 -1.07 10.78 -3.40
N GLU A 64 -1.90 11.54 -2.69
CA GLU A 64 -2.73 11.05 -1.59
C GLU A 64 -3.65 9.89 -2.00
N ALA A 65 -4.13 9.87 -3.25
CA ALA A 65 -4.96 8.78 -3.77
C ALA A 65 -4.25 7.42 -3.70
N GLY A 66 -2.92 7.38 -3.91
CA GLY A 66 -2.12 6.17 -3.73
C GLY A 66 -2.14 5.70 -2.27
N ALA A 67 -1.96 6.64 -1.33
CA ALA A 67 -2.02 6.36 0.09
C ALA A 67 -3.41 5.90 0.56
N ASP A 68 -4.49 6.49 0.03
CA ASP A 68 -5.86 6.05 0.33
C ASP A 68 -6.09 4.59 -0.08
N ASN A 69 -5.63 4.20 -1.27
CA ASN A 69 -5.71 2.81 -1.74
C ASN A 69 -4.88 1.87 -0.85
N LEU A 70 -3.69 2.32 -0.41
CA LEU A 70 -2.87 1.55 0.51
C LEU A 70 -3.56 1.37 1.87
N VAL A 71 -4.21 2.41 2.40
CA VAL A 71 -5.02 2.31 3.64
C VAL A 71 -6.12 1.27 3.49
N VAL A 72 -6.86 1.28 2.37
CA VAL A 72 -7.89 0.28 2.07
C VAL A 72 -7.30 -1.12 2.07
N LEU A 73 -6.18 -1.33 1.38
CA LEU A 73 -5.51 -2.63 1.31
C LEU A 73 -5.03 -3.10 2.70
N LEU A 74 -4.34 -2.23 3.45
CA LEU A 74 -3.77 -2.57 4.75
C LEU A 74 -4.83 -2.96 5.78
N ARG A 75 -6.03 -2.36 5.72
CA ARG A 75 -7.17 -2.74 6.58
C ARG A 75 -7.64 -4.17 6.36
N THR A 76 -7.38 -4.75 5.19
CA THR A 76 -7.68 -6.17 4.89
C THR A 76 -6.56 -7.13 5.30
N CYS A 77 -5.35 -6.60 5.51
CA CYS A 77 -4.14 -7.38 5.79
C CYS A 77 -3.82 -7.43 7.30
N SER A 78 -4.71 -8.00 8.10
CA SER A 78 -4.60 -8.01 9.57
C SER A 78 -3.39 -8.80 10.12
N ALA A 79 -2.82 -9.70 9.33
CA ALA A 79 -1.63 -10.47 9.67
C ALA A 79 -0.30 -9.82 9.25
N LEU A 80 -0.34 -8.64 8.60
CA LEU A 80 0.83 -8.03 8.01
C LEU A 80 1.86 -7.65 9.09
N GLU A 81 3.09 -8.10 8.87
CA GLU A 81 4.22 -7.92 9.77
C GLU A 81 5.34 -7.08 9.12
N GLU A 82 5.41 -7.09 7.79
CA GLU A 82 6.47 -6.44 7.01
C GLU A 82 5.87 -5.71 5.80
N LEU A 83 6.19 -4.43 5.66
CA LEU A 83 5.75 -3.58 4.56
C LEU A 83 6.96 -2.86 3.96
N ASN A 84 7.19 -3.06 2.66
CA ASN A 84 8.23 -2.35 1.93
C ASN A 84 7.60 -1.38 0.92
N LEU A 85 7.84 -0.08 1.13
CA LEU A 85 7.44 1.05 0.28
C LEU A 85 8.67 1.80 -0.27
N GLU A 86 9.81 1.12 -0.38
CA GLU A 86 11.05 1.69 -0.90
C GLU A 86 10.85 2.26 -2.32
N SER A 87 11.32 3.49 -2.58
CA SER A 87 11.23 4.08 -3.92
C SER A 87 9.83 3.98 -4.53
N THR A 88 8.82 4.45 -3.79
CA THR A 88 7.42 4.52 -4.26
C THR A 88 6.96 5.95 -4.51
N ASP A 89 7.91 6.89 -4.47
CA ASP A 89 7.70 8.33 -4.56
C ASP A 89 6.80 8.88 -3.44
N LEU A 90 6.78 8.23 -2.28
CA LEU A 90 5.94 8.59 -1.14
C LEU A 90 6.24 10.02 -0.65
N GLN A 91 5.33 10.94 -0.96
CA GLN A 91 5.43 12.35 -0.57
C GLN A 91 4.90 12.64 0.84
N PRO A 92 5.28 13.76 1.48
CA PRO A 92 4.81 14.12 2.83
C PRO A 92 3.29 14.10 2.99
N ALA A 93 2.53 14.66 2.04
CA ALA A 93 1.06 14.69 2.09
C ALA A 93 0.45 13.28 2.03
N ALA A 94 0.95 12.43 1.13
CA ALA A 94 0.53 11.03 1.03
C ALA A 94 0.90 10.24 2.29
N PHE A 95 2.07 10.50 2.90
CA PHE A 95 2.47 9.87 4.16
C PHE A 95 1.59 10.30 5.35
N ARG A 96 1.24 11.59 5.43
CA ARG A 96 0.25 12.08 6.41
C ARG A 96 -1.08 11.36 6.25
N ARG A 97 -1.57 11.28 5.01
CA ARG A 97 -2.83 10.60 4.68
C ARG A 97 -2.81 9.13 5.09
N LEU A 98 -1.70 8.43 4.84
CA LEU A 98 -1.48 7.06 5.29
C LEU A 98 -1.56 6.95 6.82
N ALA A 99 -0.90 7.85 7.56
CA ALA A 99 -0.90 7.86 9.01
C ALA A 99 -2.30 8.09 9.60
N GLU A 100 -3.02 9.09 9.11
CA GLU A 100 -4.40 9.39 9.52
C GLU A 100 -5.34 8.22 9.23
N GLY A 101 -5.26 7.65 8.02
CA GLY A 101 -6.10 6.54 7.59
C GLY A 101 -5.92 5.27 8.43
N LEU A 102 -4.73 5.05 8.98
CA LEU A 102 -4.43 3.94 9.90
C LEU A 102 -4.84 4.25 11.35
N GLN A 103 -4.87 5.51 11.78
CA GLN A 103 -5.32 5.92 13.12
C GLN A 103 -6.84 5.82 13.29
N ASP A 104 -7.62 6.29 12.32
CA ASP A 104 -9.09 6.42 12.45
C ASP A 104 -9.87 5.09 12.34
N GLY A 105 -9.25 4.03 11.79
CA GLY A 105 -9.97 2.85 11.30
C GLY A 105 -9.92 1.58 12.16
N GLY A 106 -9.20 1.57 13.29
CA GLY A 106 -9.10 0.41 14.20
C GLY A 106 -8.44 -0.87 13.65
N ALA A 107 -8.16 -0.94 12.35
CA ALA A 107 -7.59 -2.09 11.63
C ALA A 107 -6.21 -1.78 11.01
N ALA A 108 -5.41 -0.91 11.66
CA ALA A 108 -3.99 -0.83 11.34
C ALA A 108 -3.34 -2.22 11.52
N PRO A 109 -2.32 -2.59 10.73
CA PRO A 109 -1.61 -3.85 10.91
C PRO A 109 -0.89 -3.82 12.27
N GLN A 110 -1.56 -4.30 13.32
CA GLN A 110 -1.06 -4.27 14.69
C GLN A 110 0.19 -5.14 14.90
N ARG A 111 0.52 -5.95 13.90
CA ARG A 111 1.67 -6.85 13.89
C ARG A 111 2.85 -6.28 13.09
N LEU A 112 2.70 -5.11 12.45
CA LEU A 112 3.73 -4.51 11.62
C LEU A 112 4.97 -4.23 12.49
N ARG A 113 6.06 -4.92 12.19
CA ARG A 113 7.36 -4.82 12.89
C ARG A 113 8.48 -4.30 12.00
N CYS A 114 8.29 -4.32 10.69
CA CYS A 114 9.24 -3.81 9.72
C CYS A 114 8.51 -2.90 8.72
N LEU A 115 9.02 -1.68 8.56
CA LEU A 115 8.55 -0.71 7.58
C LEU A 115 9.77 -0.14 6.87
N ILE A 116 9.86 -0.38 5.56
CA ILE A 116 10.97 0.09 4.73
C ILE A 116 10.45 1.25 3.88
N LEU A 117 11.06 2.42 4.05
CA LEU A 117 10.68 3.68 3.38
C LEU A 117 11.86 4.32 2.62
N GLY A 118 12.98 3.60 2.46
CA GLY A 118 14.16 4.10 1.76
C GLY A 118 13.84 4.57 0.33
N GLY A 119 14.69 5.41 -0.26
CA GLY A 119 14.50 5.85 -1.65
C GLY A 119 13.28 6.75 -1.91
N ASN A 120 12.57 7.20 -0.87
CA ASN A 120 11.56 8.26 -0.99
C ASN A 120 12.20 9.60 -0.60
N ASP A 121 12.90 10.23 -1.55
CA ASP A 121 13.84 11.35 -1.31
C ASP A 121 13.22 12.56 -0.58
N SER A 122 11.94 12.85 -0.83
CA SER A 122 11.22 13.99 -0.25
C SER A 122 10.34 13.63 0.96
N LEU A 123 10.32 12.37 1.39
CA LEU A 123 9.35 11.87 2.39
C LEU A 123 9.36 12.66 3.71
N LEU A 124 10.54 13.03 4.18
CA LEU A 124 10.75 13.72 5.46
C LEU A 124 11.01 15.22 5.27
N ALA A 125 10.83 15.75 4.05
CA ALA A 125 10.89 17.19 3.82
C ALA A 125 9.70 17.88 4.52
N GLU A 126 9.88 19.15 4.88
CA GLU A 126 8.75 19.97 5.28
C GLU A 126 7.74 20.00 4.12
N GLU A 127 6.50 19.64 4.43
CA GLU A 127 5.42 19.83 3.47
C GLU A 127 5.34 21.33 3.20
N ALA A 128 5.65 21.74 1.97
CA ALA A 128 5.59 23.14 1.58
C ALA A 128 4.22 23.66 2.01
N GLY A 129 4.22 24.61 2.94
CA GLY A 129 3.01 25.03 3.62
C GLY A 129 1.92 25.34 2.61
N ALA A 130 0.74 24.74 2.80
CA ALA A 130 -0.50 25.20 2.19
C ALA A 130 -0.96 26.57 2.76
N ASP A 131 -0.03 27.36 3.30
CA ASP A 131 -0.22 28.75 3.70
C ASP A 131 0.23 29.65 2.54
N ASN A 132 -0.67 29.85 1.58
CA ASN A 132 -0.93 31.12 0.87
C ASN A 132 -1.81 30.88 -0.36
N LEU A 133 -3.13 30.92 -0.19
CA LEU A 133 -4.10 31.70 -1.01
C LEU A 133 -5.53 31.54 -0.47
#